data_AF-A0A842LVE8-F1
#
_entry.id   AF-A0A842LVE8-F1
#
_cell.length_a   1.000
_cell.length_b   1.000
_cell.length_c   1.000
_cell.angle_alpha   90.00
_cell.angle_beta   90.00
_cell.angle_gamma   90.00
#
_symmetry.space_group_name_H-M   'P 1'
#
loop_
_entity.id
_entity.type
_entity.pdbx_description
1 polymer ?
#
loop_
_entity_poly.entity_id
_entity_poly.type
_entity_poly.pdbx_seq_one_letter_code
_entity_poly.pdbx_strand_id
1 'polypeptide(L)'
;MAKARRRRVRDTWKEKKWYVIKSPKLFGENEIGTTPSRDPDFLLKRRVEATMRELTGDFSKQYVKLKFQIDSVAGSEATTRFIGHQV
;
A
#
# COMPACT_ATOMS: atom_id res chain seq x y z
N MET A 1 -44.18 -17.75 -0.07
CA MET A 1 -42.93 -17.43 -0.80
C MET A 1 -42.18 -16.34 -0.03
N ALA A 2 -41.03 -16.66 0.58
CA ALA A 2 -40.25 -15.71 1.36
C ALA A 2 -39.53 -14.72 0.43
N LYS A 3 -39.89 -13.44 0.50
CA LYS A 3 -39.32 -12.36 -0.32
C LYS A 3 -37.88 -12.14 0.12
N ALA A 4 -36.92 -12.61 -0.66
CA ALA A 4 -35.50 -12.40 -0.41
C ALA A 4 -35.23 -10.90 -0.19
N ARG A 5 -34.84 -10.55 1.03
CA ARG A 5 -34.59 -9.17 1.46
C ARG A 5 -33.40 -8.66 0.65
N ARG A 6 -33.64 -7.86 -0.39
CA ARG A 6 -32.58 -7.21 -1.18
C ARG A 6 -31.70 -6.43 -0.21
N ARG A 7 -30.48 -6.94 0.03
CA ARG A 7 -29.43 -6.24 0.76
C ARG A 7 -29.24 -4.90 0.06
N ARG A 8 -29.49 -3.77 0.74
CA ARG A 8 -29.14 -2.45 0.21
C ARG A 8 -27.67 -2.52 -0.17
N VAL A 9 -27.37 -2.35 -1.46
CA VAL A 9 -26.00 -2.22 -1.95
C VAL A 9 -25.48 -0.94 -1.34
N ARG A 10 -24.74 -1.08 -0.24
CA ARG A 10 -24.11 0.04 0.45
C ARG A 10 -22.84 0.36 -0.32
N ASP A 11 -22.67 1.62 -0.65
CA ASP A 11 -21.53 2.10 -1.42
C ASP A 11 -20.24 2.00 -0.60
N THR A 12 -19.55 0.88 -0.72
CA THR A 12 -18.37 0.55 0.11
C THR A 12 -17.14 1.40 -0.20
N TRP A 13 -17.18 2.20 -1.28
CA TRP A 13 -16.08 3.08 -1.67
C TRP A 13 -16.06 4.39 -0.89
N LYS A 14 -17.23 4.94 -0.55
CA LYS A 14 -17.35 6.17 0.25
C LYS A 14 -16.81 6.04 1.67
N GLU A 15 -16.78 4.82 2.19
CA GLU A 15 -16.26 4.52 3.54
C GLU A 15 -14.73 4.33 3.57
N LYS A 16 -14.05 4.30 2.41
CA LYS A 16 -12.59 4.11 2.36
C LYS A 16 -11.88 5.45 2.44
N LYS A 17 -10.80 5.49 3.22
CA LYS A 17 -9.82 6.58 3.25
C LYS A 17 -8.62 6.19 2.40
N TRP A 18 -7.99 7.19 1.79
CA TRP A 18 -6.77 7.01 1.02
C TRP A 18 -5.57 7.16 1.94
N TYR A 19 -4.65 6.21 1.85
CA TYR A 19 -3.42 6.19 2.62
C TYR A 19 -2.22 6.25 1.68
N VAL A 20 -1.25 7.06 2.05
CA VAL A 20 0.00 7.23 1.30
C VAL A 20 1.01 6.22 1.82
N ILE A 21 1.55 5.38 0.94
CA ILE A 21 2.55 4.38 1.28
C ILE A 21 3.93 5.02 1.12
N LYS A 22 4.64 5.14 2.23
CA LYS A 22 6.01 5.62 2.28
C LYS A 22 6.98 4.45 2.38
N SER A 23 8.08 4.59 1.66
CA SER A 23 9.22 3.69 1.79
C SER A 23 9.87 3.82 3.18
N PRO A 24 10.63 2.81 3.63
CA PRO A 24 11.36 2.90 4.89
C PRO A 24 12.37 4.06 4.85
N LYS A 25 12.72 4.62 6.01
CA LYS A 25 13.71 5.72 6.14
C LYS A 25 15.05 5.44 5.45
N LEU A 26 15.42 4.15 5.34
CA LEU A 26 16.62 3.67 4.65
C LEU A 26 16.66 4.07 3.16
N PHE A 27 15.49 4.29 2.54
CA PHE A 27 15.35 4.65 1.13
C PHE A 27 14.90 6.10 0.93
N GLY A 28 14.97 6.94 1.97
CA GLY A 28 14.67 8.37 1.88
C GLY A 28 13.20 8.73 2.02
N GLU A 29 12.35 7.84 2.56
CA GLU A 29 10.91 8.10 2.79
C GLU A 29 10.13 8.48 1.51
N ASN A 30 10.63 8.04 0.35
CA ASN A 30 9.98 8.21 -0.94
C ASN A 30 8.58 7.62 -0.96
N GLU A 31 7.69 8.31 -1.65
CA GLU A 31 6.30 7.91 -1.84
C GLU A 31 6.22 6.82 -2.91
N ILE A 32 5.77 5.62 -2.52
CA ILE A 32 5.65 4.47 -3.43
C ILE A 32 4.30 4.50 -4.16
N GLY A 33 3.27 4.98 -3.48
CA GLY A 33 1.93 5.07 -4.05
C GLY A 33 0.85 5.25 -2.98
N THR A 34 -0.41 5.12 -3.39
CA THR A 34 -1.56 5.27 -2.49
C THR A 34 -2.43 4.02 -2.48
N THR A 35 -3.03 3.73 -1.33
CA THR A 35 -3.93 2.58 -1.17
C THR A 35 -5.18 2.98 -0.39
N PRO A 36 -6.38 2.64 -0.90
CA PRO A 36 -7.60 2.88 -0.15
C PRO A 36 -7.81 1.77 0.89
N SER A 37 -8.16 2.15 2.11
CA SER A 37 -8.58 1.23 3.16
C SER A 37 -9.67 1.85 4.03
N ARG A 38 -10.51 1.01 4.61
CA ARG A 38 -11.51 1.43 5.59
C ARG A 38 -10.87 1.67 6.96
N ASP A 39 -10.02 0.72 7.36
CA ASP A 39 -9.32 0.73 8.64
C ASP A 39 -7.81 0.59 8.42
N PRO A 40 -6.99 1.21 9.29
CA PRO A 40 -5.54 1.09 9.24
C PRO A 40 -5.06 -0.35 9.51
N ASP A 41 -5.76 -1.13 10.33
CA ASP A 41 -5.42 -2.53 10.59
C ASP A 41 -5.43 -3.41 9.33
N PHE A 42 -6.31 -3.13 8.36
CA PHE A 42 -6.34 -3.86 7.09
C PHE A 42 -5.18 -3.51 6.15
N LEU A 43 -4.44 -2.43 6.44
CA LEU A 43 -3.24 -2.07 5.69
C LEU A 43 -2.03 -2.84 6.19
N LEU A 44 -1.99 -3.15 7.49
CA LEU A 44 -0.92 -3.93 8.08
C LEU A 44 -0.74 -5.25 7.32
N LYS A 45 0.51 -5.63 7.07
CA LYS A 45 0.89 -6.84 6.33
C LYS A 45 0.54 -6.85 4.84
N ARG A 46 -0.01 -5.78 4.26
CA ARG A 46 -0.08 -5.67 2.80
C ARG A 46 1.32 -5.58 2.22
N ARG A 47 1.52 -6.30 1.12
CA ARG A 47 2.77 -6.27 0.36
C ARG A 47 2.62 -5.33 -0.82
N VAL A 48 3.62 -4.51 -1.03
CA VAL A 48 3.68 -3.54 -2.12
C VAL A 48 4.98 -3.78 -2.86
N GLU A 49 4.90 -3.80 -4.18
CA GLU A 49 6.08 -3.94 -5.04
C GLU A 49 6.42 -2.57 -5.61
N ALA A 50 7.68 -2.18 -5.52
CA ALA A 50 8.19 -0.95 -6.13
C ALA A 50 9.45 -1.25 -6.91
N THR A 51 9.76 -0.41 -7.90
CA THR A 51 10.95 -0.58 -8.72
C THR A 51 12.10 0.26 -8.15
N MET A 52 13.33 -0.24 -8.21
CA MET A 52 14.52 0.53 -7.77
C MET A 52 14.66 1.88 -8.50
N ARG A 53 14.17 1.95 -9.75
CA ARG A 53 14.06 3.20 -10.54
C ARG A 53 13.31 4.29 -9.80
N GLU A 54 12.21 3.96 -9.13
CA GLU A 54 11.37 4.96 -8.45
C GLU A 54 12.01 5.46 -7.16
N LEU A 55 12.90 4.68 -6.56
CA LEU A 55 13.56 5.02 -5.30
C LEU A 55 14.90 5.74 -5.49
N THR A 56 15.65 5.40 -6.55
CA THR A 56 17.00 5.96 -6.78
C THR A 56 17.14 6.76 -8.06
N GLY A 57 16.15 6.76 -8.96
CA GLY A 57 16.22 7.45 -10.25
C GLY A 57 17.23 6.83 -11.24
N ASP A 58 17.91 5.75 -10.87
CA ASP A 58 18.87 5.07 -11.71
C ASP A 58 18.18 4.13 -12.70
N PHE A 59 18.34 4.41 -13.99
CA PHE A 59 17.71 3.65 -15.07
C PHE A 59 18.36 2.28 -15.30
N SER A 60 19.59 2.07 -14.84
CA SER A 60 20.33 0.81 -15.03
C SER A 60 19.75 -0.33 -14.19
N LYS A 61 19.02 -0.01 -13.11
CA LYS A 61 18.47 -0.99 -12.15
C LYS A 61 16.94 -1.15 -12.22
N GLN A 62 16.33 -0.83 -13.36
CA GLN A 62 14.86 -0.93 -13.52
C GLN A 62 14.31 -2.37 -13.35
N TYR A 63 15.11 -3.41 -13.61
CA TYR A 63 14.65 -4.80 -13.45
C TYR A 63 14.51 -5.23 -11.98
N VAL A 64 15.15 -4.51 -11.04
CA VAL A 64 15.13 -4.86 -9.62
C VAL A 64 13.79 -4.46 -9.01
N LYS A 65 12.99 -5.47 -8.66
CA LYS A 65 11.72 -5.32 -7.96
C LYS A 65 11.94 -5.48 -6.46
N LEU A 66 11.56 -4.47 -5.71
CA LEU A 66 11.66 -4.44 -4.26
C LEU A 66 10.29 -4.76 -3.66
N LYS A 67 10.27 -5.64 -2.66
CA LYS A 67 9.07 -6.05 -1.95
C LYS A 67 9.06 -5.40 -0.57
N PHE A 68 8.04 -4.59 -0.35
CA PHE A 68 7.80 -3.89 0.91
C PHE A 68 6.56 -4.45 1.60
N GLN A 69 6.55 -4.41 2.92
CA GLN A 69 5.40 -4.75 3.74
C GLN A 69 5.04 -3.59 4.63
N ILE A 70 3.76 -3.20 4.70
CA ILE A 70 3.32 -2.17 5.65
C ILE A 70 3.46 -2.71 7.07
N ASP A 71 4.25 -2.00 7.89
CA ASP A 71 4.49 -2.33 9.30
C ASP A 71 3.65 -1.48 10.25
N SER A 72 3.44 -0.21 9.91
CA SER A 72 2.73 0.74 10.74
C SER A 72 2.05 1.81 9.91
N VAL A 73 0.99 2.41 10.47
CA VAL A 73 0.23 3.49 9.84
C VAL A 73 0.12 4.63 10.85
N ALA A 74 0.65 5.79 10.48
CA ALA A 74 0.57 7.04 11.24
C ALA A 74 -0.41 7.98 10.53
N GLY A 75 -1.63 8.12 11.07
CA GLY A 75 -2.66 8.97 10.49
C GLY A 75 -3.09 8.48 9.09
N SER A 76 -2.62 9.18 8.05
CA SER A 76 -2.88 8.88 6.63
C SER A 76 -1.66 8.29 5.91
N GLU A 77 -0.54 8.12 6.62
CA GLU A 77 0.73 7.67 6.05
C GLU A 77 1.03 6.25 6.55
N ALA A 78 1.36 5.35 5.63
CA ALA A 78 1.71 3.97 5.92
C ALA A 78 3.22 3.81 5.76
N THR A 79 3.92 3.50 6.84
CA THR A 79 5.33 3.15 6.81
C THR A 79 5.48 1.68 6.43
N THR A 80 6.49 1.41 5.61
CA THR A 80 6.79 0.06 5.15
C THR A 80 8.15 -0.41 5.64
N ARG A 81 8.28 -1.73 5.75
CA ARG A 81 9.51 -2.48 5.97
C ARG A 81 9.91 -3.23 4.71
N PHE A 82 11.20 -3.24 4.41
CA PHE A 82 11.76 -4.04 3.33
C PHE A 82 11.74 -5.53 3.68
N ILE A 83 11.17 -6.37 2.80
CA ILE A 83 11.15 -7.83 2.95
C ILE A 83 12.27 -8.48 2.14
N GLY A 84 12.47 -7.99 0.91
CA GLY A 84 13.42 -8.59 -0.03
C GLY A 84 13.33 -7.96 -1.40
N HIS A 85 14.24 -8.37 -2.28
CA HIS A 85 14.28 -7.92 -3.66
C HIS A 85 14.34 -9.12 -4.58
N GLN A 86 13.75 -8.98 -5.77
CA GLN A 86 13.87 -9.92 -6.87
C GLN A 86 14.64 -9.21 -7.99
N VAL A 87 15.66 -9.90 -8.49
CA VAL A 87 16.48 -9.48 -9.63
C VAL A 87 15.92 -10.09 -10.91
#